data_AF-A0A2G9YFB2-F1
#
_entry.id   AF-A0A2G9YFB2-F1
#
_cell.length_a   1.000
_cell.length_b   1.000
_cell.length_c   1.000
_cell.angle_alpha   90.00
_cell.angle_beta   90.00
_cell.angle_gamma   90.00
#
_symmetry.space_group_name_H-M   'P 1'
#
loop_
_entity.id
_entity.type
_entity.pdbx_description
1 polymer ?
#
loop_
_entity_poly.entity_id
_entity_poly.type
_entity_poly.pdbx_seq_one_letter_code
_entity_poly.pdbx_strand_id
1 'polypeptide(L)' 'MKVSISWLKDFIDIKESAEQLAELLSLHSLETEVIDQDTLEVEVTPNRGDCLSHLGIARELKAIYANKCK' A
#
# COMPACT_ATOMS: atom_id res chain seq x y z
N MET A 1 2.39 -6.45 -8.70
CA MET A 1 0.93 -6.30 -8.88
C MET A 1 0.59 -4.81 -8.90
N LYS A 2 -0.37 -4.37 -9.71
CA LYS A 2 -0.69 -2.94 -9.84
C LYS A 2 -1.93 -2.57 -9.05
N VAL A 3 -1.83 -1.56 -8.20
CA VAL A 3 -2.92 -1.04 -7.37
C VAL A 3 -3.09 0.46 -7.61
N SER A 4 -4.34 0.91 -7.74
CA SER A 4 -4.67 2.33 -7.87
C SER A 4 -4.83 2.97 -6.48
N ILE A 5 -4.22 4.13 -6.29
CA ILE A 5 -4.31 4.94 -5.08
C ILE A 5 -5.73 5.50 -4.94
N SER A 6 -6.36 5.90 -6.04
CA SER A 6 -7.77 6.32 -6.07
C SER A 6 -8.68 5.23 -5.51
N TRP A 7 -8.47 3.97 -5.91
CA TRP A 7 -9.23 2.84 -5.35
C TRP A 7 -8.95 2.65 -3.85
N LEU A 8 -7.70 2.80 -3.41
CA LEU A 8 -7.34 2.66 -1.99
C LEU A 8 -7.99 3.76 -1.12
N LYS A 9 -8.20 4.96 -1.66
CA LYS A 9 -8.85 6.08 -0.96
C LYS A 9 -10.31 5.78 -0.57
N ASP A 10 -10.98 4.86 -1.26
CA ASP A 10 -12.33 4.43 -0.91
C ASP A 10 -12.36 3.60 0.39
N PHE A 11 -11.23 2.99 0.78
CA PHE A 11 -11.13 2.12 1.96
C PHE A 11 -10.36 2.74 3.12
N ILE A 12 -9.50 3.72 2.84
CA ILE A 12 -8.54 4.30 3.78
C ILE A 12 -8.43 5.81 3.53
N ASP A 13 -8.40 6.60 4.61
CA ASP A 13 -8.15 8.05 4.54
C ASP A 13 -6.65 8.30 4.32
N ILE A 14 -6.24 8.35 3.05
CA ILE A 14 -4.87 8.60 2.61
C ILE A 14 -4.66 10.10 2.41
N LYS A 15 -3.70 10.69 3.13
CA LYS A 15 -3.33 12.12 3.01
C LYS A 15 -1.96 12.34 2.37
N GLU A 16 -1.17 11.28 2.30
CA GLU A 16 0.19 11.25 1.77
C GLU A 16 0.24 11.13 0.23
N SER A 17 1.38 11.49 -0.36
CA SER A 17 1.63 11.32 -1.79
C SER A 17 1.94 9.86 -2.16
N ALA A 18 1.95 9.55 -3.47
CA ALA A 18 2.27 8.21 -3.98
C ALA A 18 3.66 7.72 -3.54
N GLU A 19 4.63 8.64 -3.51
CA GLU A 19 6.01 8.36 -3.10
C GLU A 19 6.09 8.01 -1.60
N GLN A 20 5.37 8.77 -0.77
CA GLN A 20 5.30 8.52 0.67
C GLN A 20 4.59 7.20 0.99
N LEU A 21 3.55 6.85 0.23
CA LEU A 21 2.88 5.55 0.35
C LEU A 21 3.82 4.39 0.00
N ALA A 22 4.57 4.52 -1.09
CA ALA A 22 5.55 3.52 -1.50
C ALA A 22 6.65 3.35 -0.44
N GLU A 23 7.15 4.46 0.10
CA GLU A 23 8.12 4.43 1.19
C GLU A 23 7.56 3.72 2.44
N LEU A 24 6.33 4.04 2.84
CA LEU A 24 5.67 3.40 3.98
C LEU A 24 5.49 1.90 3.79
N LEU A 25 5.08 1.46 2.60
CA LEU A 25 4.94 0.04 2.26
C LEU A 25 6.31 -0.67 2.26
N SER A 26 7.34 -0.01 1.73
CA SER A 26 8.72 -0.50 1.71
C SER A 26 9.28 -0.71 3.12
N LEU A 27 8.99 0.20 4.06
CA LEU A 27 9.35 0.05 5.47
C LEU A 27 8.64 -1.15 6.13
N HIS A 28 7.50 -1.58 5.60
CA HIS A 28 6.69 -2.69 6.12
C HIS A 28 6.89 -4.00 5.33
N SER A 29 8.07 -4.16 4.73
CA SER A 29 8.50 -5.39 4.04
C SER A 29 7.75 -5.69 2.73
N LEU A 30 7.14 -4.69 2.10
CA LEU A 30 6.56 -4.79 0.77
C LEU A 30 7.40 -3.98 -0.22
N GLU A 31 7.96 -4.63 -1.23
CA GLU A 31 8.66 -3.91 -2.29
C GLU A 31 7.64 -3.18 -3.16
N THR A 32 7.75 -1.86 -3.24
CA THR A 32 6.79 -1.05 -4.00
C THR A 32 7.48 0.02 -4.83
N GLU A 33 7.00 0.19 -6.05
CA GLU A 33 7.47 1.17 -7.01
C GLU A 33 6.30 2.06 -7.48
N VAL A 34 6.58 3.33 -7.71
CA VAL A 34 5.61 4.28 -8.25
C VAL A 34 5.71 4.25 -9.77
N ILE A 35 4.66 3.80 -10.46
CA ILE A 35 4.60 3.87 -11.93
C ILE A 35 4.06 5.23 -12.36
N ASP A 36 2.97 5.67 -11.73
CA ASP A 36 2.23 6.90 -12.06
C ASP A 36 1.78 7.60 -10.77
N GLN A 37 1.26 8.82 -10.91
CA GLN A 37 0.68 9.58 -9.79
C GLN A 37 -0.45 8.84 -9.05
N ASP A 38 -1.13 7.90 -9.73
CA ASP A 38 -2.24 7.12 -9.16
C ASP A 38 -1.94 5.61 -9.09
N THR A 39 -0.85 5.10 -9.68
CA THR A 39 -0.61 3.65 -9.76
C THR A 39 0.68 3.26 -9.05
N LEU A 40 0.54 2.34 -8.10
CA LEU A 40 1.65 1.68 -7.41
C LEU A 40 1.82 0.25 -7.91
N GLU A 41 3.05 -0.14 -8.19
CA GLU A 41 3.45 -1.52 -8.41
C GLU A 41 3.95 -2.10 -7.09
N VAL A 42 3.30 -3.16 -6.63
CA VAL A 42 3.62 -3.86 -5.39
C VAL A 42 4.15 -5.24 -5.72
N GLU A 43 5.40 -5.52 -5.41
CA GLU A 43 5.97 -6.85 -5.47
C GLU A 43 5.74 -7.56 -4.13
N VAL A 44 4.93 -8.64 -4.19
CA VAL A 44 4.52 -9.39 -3.02
C VAL A 44 5.43 -10.60 -2.90
N THR A 45 6.10 -10.74 -1.76
CA THR A 45 6.91 -11.92 -1.50
C THR A 45 6.03 -13.18 -1.42
N PRO A 46 6.51 -14.36 -1.87
CA PRO A 46 5.69 -15.58 -1.92
C PRO A 46 5.07 -16.00 -0.58
N ASN A 47 5.68 -15.60 0.53
CA ASN A 47 5.27 -15.95 1.89
C ASN A 47 4.23 -14.96 2.50
N ARG A 48 3.82 -13.92 1.77
CA ARG A 48 2.84 -12.90 2.20
C ARG A 48 1.55 -12.98 1.36
N GLY A 49 0.88 -14.12 1.45
CA GLY A 49 -0.38 -14.37 0.71
C GLY A 49 -1.53 -13.42 1.06
N ASP A 50 -1.47 -12.79 2.23
CA ASP A 50 -2.38 -11.75 2.69
C ASP A 50 -2.39 -10.50 1.81
N CYS A 51 -1.27 -10.19 1.13
CA CYS A 51 -1.12 -9.02 0.26
C CYS A 51 -1.26 -9.34 -1.25
N LEU A 52 -1.65 -10.56 -1.63
CA LEU A 52 -1.86 -10.96 -3.04
C LEU A 52 -3.12 -10.37 -3.68
N SER A 53 -3.86 -9.52 -2.97
CA SER A 53 -5.09 -8.87 -3.46
C SER A 53 -5.09 -7.39 -3.11
N HIS A 54 -5.80 -6.58 -3.91
CA HIS A 54 -5.97 -5.14 -3.66
C HIS A 54 -6.54 -4.87 -2.26
N LEU A 55 -7.46 -5.71 -1.79
CA LEU A 55 -8.02 -5.63 -0.44
C LEU A 55 -6.98 -5.94 0.64
N GLY A 56 -6.08 -6.89 0.38
CA GLY A 56 -4.96 -7.22 1.25
C GLY A 56 -4.04 -6.03 1.48
N ILE A 57 -3.64 -5.38 0.39
CA ILE A 57 -2.85 -4.14 0.43
C ILE A 57 -3.60 -3.05 1.21
N ALA A 58 -4.90 -2.90 0.97
CA ALA A 58 -5.69 -1.90 1.70
C ALA A 58 -5.73 -2.18 3.22
N ARG A 59 -5.80 -3.45 3.62
CA ARG A 59 -5.76 -3.84 5.03
C ARG A 59 -4.39 -3.60 5.66
N GLU A 60 -3.32 -3.88 4.94
CA GLU A 60 -1.96 -3.62 5.43
C GLU A 60 -1.75 -2.12 5.65
N LEU A 61 -2.06 -1.30 4.64
CA LEU A 61 -2.03 0.16 4.76
C LEU A 61 -2.85 0.62 5.96
N LYS A 62 -4.08 0.13 6.12
CA LYS A 62 -4.93 0.47 7.27
C LYS A 62 -4.29 0.10 8.61
N ALA A 63 -3.60 -1.03 8.71
CA ALA A 63 -2.89 -1.44 9.91
C ALA A 63 -1.69 -0.52 10.20
N ILE A 64 -0.94 -0.13 9.16
CA ILE A 64 0.17 0.84 9.26
C ILE A 64 -0.35 2.19 9.77
N TYR A 65 -1.41 2.71 9.18
CA TYR A 65 -2.03 3.98 9.61
C TYR A 65 -2.59 3.89 11.04
N ALA A 66 -3.19 2.76 11.43
CA ALA A 66 -3.68 2.57 12.79
C ALA A 66 -2.55 2.53 13.83
N ASN A 67 -1.37 1.99 13.48
CA ASN A 67 -0.21 1.96 14.36
C ASN A 67 0.53 3.30 14.45
N LYS A 68 0.41 4.18 13.46
CA LYS A 68 0.96 5.55 13.50
C LYS A 68 0.32 6.42 14.60
N CYS A 69 -0.83 5.98 15.16
CA CYS A 69 -1.56 6.67 16.22
C CYS A 69 -1.35 6.10 17.63
N LYS A 70 -0.39 5.19 17.84
CA LYS A 70 -0.06 4.65 19.17
C LYS A 70 1.25 5.20 19.73
#